data_AF-A0A1D1YR02-F1
#
_entry.id   AF-A0A1D1YR02-F1
#
_cell.length_a   1.000
_cell.length_b   1.000
_cell.length_c   1.000
_cell.angle_alpha   90.00
_cell.angle_beta   90.00
_cell.angle_gamma   90.00
#
_symmetry.space_group_name_H-M   'P 1'
#
loop_
_entity.id
_entity.type
_entity.pdbx_description
1 polymer ?
#
loop_
_entity_poly.entity_id
_entity_poly.type
_entity_poly.pdbx_seq_one_letter_code
_entity_poly.pdbx_strand_id
1 'polypeptide(L)'
;DAVHGHNNVYKATIFPHNVGLGVTRDPELVKRIGAATALEVRATGIPYAFAPCVAVCRDPRWGRCYESFSEDPKIVQMMTEVIPGMQGDIPANSQIGVPFVAGKNKIAACAKHYVGDGGTHDGINENNTIIDWNGLMSIHMPGYYDAVAKGVATVMVSYSSLNGKKMHANRDLVTGFLKNKLRFRGFVISDWQGIDRITTPPGSNYTYSVLSSINAGLDMIMVPFDYSAFMNNVTYLVQNNFIPMSRINDAVRRILRVKFAMGLFENPSADLSFTDQLGNPEHRGLAREAVRKSLVLLKNGKSSSEEVLPLPKKAPKILVAGTHADNLGYQCGGWTIEWQGVSGNNITAGTT
;
A
#
# COMPACT_ATOMS: atom_id res chain seq x y z
N ASP A 1 3.51 -2.81 7.61
CA ASP A 1 3.46 -1.99 6.39
C ASP A 1 4.87 -1.65 5.94
N ALA A 2 5.12 -1.54 4.64
CA ALA A 2 6.39 -1.06 4.09
C ALA A 2 6.07 -0.15 2.89
N VAL A 3 5.60 1.06 3.19
CA VAL A 3 4.89 1.93 2.21
C VAL A 3 5.75 3.06 1.66
N HIS A 4 6.91 3.33 2.27
CA HIS A 4 7.93 4.25 1.76
C HIS A 4 9.32 3.79 2.24
N GLY A 5 9.60 2.51 1.97
CA GLY A 5 10.72 1.75 2.56
C GLY A 5 10.23 0.78 3.64
N HIS A 6 11.16 0.05 4.27
CA HIS A 6 10.84 -0.84 5.40
C HIS A 6 10.68 -0.07 6.72
N ASN A 7 9.76 0.87 6.68
CA ASN A 7 9.68 2.05 7.54
C ASN A 7 9.42 1.82 9.05
N ASN A 8 8.93 0.64 9.46
CA ASN A 8 8.82 0.28 10.87
C ASN A 8 10.16 -0.13 11.51
N VAL A 9 11.21 -0.34 10.72
CA VAL A 9 12.46 -0.93 11.19
C VAL A 9 13.53 0.13 11.38
N TYR A 10 14.14 0.14 12.56
CA TYR A 10 15.27 1.01 12.89
C TYR A 10 16.40 0.84 11.87
N LYS A 11 16.94 1.97 11.39
CA LYS A 11 17.95 2.09 10.32
C LYS A 11 17.48 1.79 8.89
N ALA A 12 16.26 1.30 8.64
CA ALA A 12 15.79 1.12 7.27
C ALA A 12 15.87 2.43 6.46
N THR A 13 16.08 2.32 5.15
CA THR A 13 16.00 3.49 4.27
C THR A 13 14.55 3.98 4.22
N ILE A 14 14.35 5.27 4.49
CA ILE A 14 13.07 5.94 4.38
C ILE A 14 13.04 6.75 3.08
N PHE A 15 12.10 6.40 2.20
CA PHE A 15 11.86 7.10 0.94
C PHE A 15 10.82 8.21 1.13
N PRO A 16 10.71 9.18 0.19
CA PRO A 16 9.58 10.10 0.16
C PRO A 16 8.25 9.34 0.14
N HIS A 17 7.25 9.87 0.85
CA HIS A 17 5.87 9.39 0.73
C HIS A 17 5.34 9.56 -0.70
N ASN A 18 4.29 8.80 -1.02
CA ASN A 18 3.77 8.64 -2.38
C ASN A 18 3.42 9.97 -3.06
N VAL A 19 2.86 10.96 -2.34
CA VAL A 19 2.57 12.27 -2.94
C VAL A 19 3.82 12.94 -3.53
N GLY A 20 4.96 12.83 -2.85
CA GLY A 20 6.25 13.32 -3.34
C GLY A 20 6.78 12.49 -4.51
N LEU A 21 6.60 11.17 -4.46
CA LEU A 21 6.96 10.29 -5.59
C LEU A 21 6.11 10.58 -6.83
N GLY A 22 4.84 10.93 -6.65
CA GLY A 22 3.96 11.38 -7.71
C GLY A 22 4.55 12.57 -8.46
N VAL A 23 5.02 13.60 -7.74
CA VAL A 23 5.65 14.82 -8.31
C VAL A 23 6.76 14.49 -9.30
N THR A 24 7.54 13.42 -9.05
CA THR A 24 8.67 13.06 -9.90
C THR A 24 8.28 12.71 -11.34
N ARG A 25 7.04 12.23 -11.57
CA ARG A 25 6.57 11.66 -12.85
C ARG A 25 7.54 10.62 -13.43
N ASP A 26 8.26 9.92 -12.56
CA ASP A 26 9.33 8.98 -12.90
C ASP A 26 8.96 7.56 -12.42
N PRO A 27 8.23 6.79 -13.26
CA PRO A 27 7.83 5.42 -12.91
C PRO A 27 9.02 4.47 -12.71
N GLU A 28 10.13 4.70 -13.40
CA GLU A 28 11.35 3.87 -13.26
C GLU A 28 12.05 4.14 -11.93
N LEU A 29 12.07 5.39 -11.45
CA LEU A 29 12.49 5.69 -10.09
C LEU A 29 11.63 4.92 -9.07
N VAL A 30 10.31 4.94 -9.21
CA VAL A 30 9.40 4.25 -8.28
C VAL A 30 9.56 2.72 -8.36
N LYS A 31 9.86 2.15 -9.54
CA LYS A 31 10.23 0.74 -9.70
C LYS A 31 11.49 0.40 -8.92
N ARG A 32 12.55 1.20 -9.06
CA ARG A 32 13.81 1.04 -8.30
C ARG A 32 13.58 1.14 -6.78
N ILE A 33 12.71 2.05 -6.33
CA ILE A 33 12.32 2.17 -4.92
C ILE A 33 11.60 0.89 -4.44
N GLY A 34 10.69 0.34 -5.24
CA GLY A 34 10.04 -0.93 -4.94
C GLY A 34 11.04 -2.09 -4.82
N ALA A 35 12.05 -2.13 -5.69
CA ALA A 35 13.11 -3.14 -5.66
C ALA A 35 14.02 -3.02 -4.42
N ALA A 36 14.45 -1.80 -4.08
CA ALA A 36 15.21 -1.54 -2.85
C ALA A 36 14.40 -1.91 -1.60
N THR A 37 13.12 -1.51 -1.57
CA THR A 37 12.19 -1.85 -0.47
C THR A 37 12.04 -3.36 -0.31
N ALA A 38 11.93 -4.13 -1.41
CA ALA A 38 11.86 -5.58 -1.33
C ALA A 38 13.09 -6.21 -0.67
N LEU A 39 14.29 -5.72 -0.98
CA LEU A 39 15.53 -6.20 -0.37
C LEU A 39 15.59 -5.87 1.12
N GLU A 40 15.21 -4.64 1.53
CA GLU A 40 15.19 -4.27 2.95
C GLU A 40 14.13 -5.03 3.75
N VAL A 41 12.97 -5.32 3.15
CA VAL A 41 11.94 -6.15 3.79
C VAL A 41 12.40 -7.61 3.89
N ARG A 42 13.12 -8.13 2.89
CA ARG A 42 13.73 -9.47 2.97
C ARG A 42 14.87 -9.56 3.99
N ALA A 43 15.59 -8.46 4.22
CA ALA A 43 16.64 -8.37 5.25
C ALA A 43 16.14 -8.68 6.67
N THR A 44 14.84 -8.49 6.92
CA THR A 44 14.19 -8.79 8.21
C THR A 44 13.37 -10.08 8.18
N GLY A 45 13.49 -10.88 7.11
CA GLY A 45 12.80 -12.15 6.95
C GLY A 45 11.33 -12.04 6.52
N ILE A 46 10.80 -10.85 6.29
CA ILE A 46 9.39 -10.64 5.92
C ILE A 46 9.22 -10.87 4.41
N PRO A 47 8.23 -11.67 3.96
CA PRO A 47 8.07 -12.00 2.54
C PRO A 47 6.94 -11.18 1.84
N TYR A 48 6.25 -10.29 2.55
CA TYR A 48 5.02 -9.65 2.09
C TYR A 48 4.91 -8.20 2.59
N ALA A 49 4.64 -7.25 1.70
CA ALA A 49 4.38 -5.85 2.03
C ALA A 49 2.97 -5.40 1.62
N PHE A 50 2.35 -4.60 2.49
CA PHE A 50 1.07 -3.93 2.24
C PHE A 50 1.26 -2.64 1.43
N ALA A 51 1.79 -2.75 0.22
CA ALA A 51 2.05 -1.65 -0.70
C ALA A 51 1.96 -2.12 -2.17
N PRO A 52 1.57 -1.26 -3.12
CA PRO A 52 1.30 0.17 -2.96
C PRO A 52 -0.12 0.54 -2.53
N CYS A 53 -0.23 1.71 -1.86
CA CYS A 53 -1.49 2.46 -1.84
C CYS A 53 -1.71 3.09 -3.22
N VAL A 54 -2.76 2.66 -3.92
CA VAL A 54 -3.18 3.16 -5.25
C VAL A 54 -4.46 4.00 -5.15
N ALA A 55 -4.70 4.58 -3.98
CA ALA A 55 -5.75 5.56 -3.79
C ALA A 55 -5.53 6.75 -4.75
N VAL A 56 -6.62 7.26 -5.30
CA VAL A 56 -6.65 8.55 -5.99
C VAL A 56 -7.31 9.54 -5.02
N CYS A 57 -6.49 10.29 -4.28
CA CYS A 57 -6.97 11.24 -3.27
C CYS A 57 -7.68 12.41 -3.97
N ARG A 58 -8.97 12.62 -3.68
CA ARG A 58 -9.79 13.69 -4.28
C ARG A 58 -10.06 14.84 -3.33
N ASP A 59 -9.67 14.69 -2.07
CA ASP A 59 -9.82 15.72 -1.04
C ASP A 59 -8.59 15.69 -0.10
N PRO A 60 -7.74 16.73 -0.11
CA PRO A 60 -6.52 16.77 0.69
C PRO A 60 -6.79 16.89 2.20
N ARG A 61 -8.04 17.11 2.63
CA ARG A 61 -8.42 16.99 4.05
C ARG A 61 -8.27 15.57 4.58
N TRP A 62 -8.22 14.57 3.69
CA TRP A 62 -8.00 13.19 4.07
C TRP A 62 -6.62 12.96 4.67
N GLY A 63 -6.59 12.45 5.91
CA GLY A 63 -5.36 12.20 6.66
C GLY A 63 -4.39 11.19 6.03
N ARG A 64 -4.78 10.48 4.96
CA ARG A 64 -3.92 9.57 4.20
C ARG A 64 -3.61 10.09 2.79
N CYS A 65 -3.89 11.36 2.48
CA CYS A 65 -3.66 11.90 1.14
C CYS A 65 -2.17 11.82 0.73
N TYR A 66 -1.23 11.88 1.69
CA TYR A 66 0.21 11.68 1.41
C TYR A 66 0.55 10.26 0.94
N GLU A 67 -0.30 9.26 1.22
CA GLU A 67 -0.17 7.89 0.71
C GLU A 67 -0.69 7.75 -0.73
N SER A 68 -1.37 8.75 -1.29
CA SER A 68 -1.77 8.79 -2.69
C SER A 68 -0.67 9.43 -3.53
N PHE A 69 -0.36 8.85 -4.69
CA PHE A 69 0.61 9.45 -5.62
C PHE A 69 0.06 10.74 -6.25
N SER A 70 -1.25 10.82 -6.49
CA SER A 70 -1.87 11.97 -7.15
C SER A 70 -3.38 11.94 -7.05
N GLU A 71 -3.98 13.12 -7.21
CA GLU A 71 -5.41 13.24 -7.52
C GLU A 71 -5.75 12.83 -8.96
N ASP A 72 -4.77 12.78 -9.87
CA ASP A 72 -4.95 12.30 -11.25
C ASP A 72 -4.73 10.79 -11.34
N PRO A 73 -5.75 10.00 -11.75
CA PRO A 73 -5.62 8.55 -11.88
C PRO A 73 -4.51 8.11 -12.83
N LYS A 74 -4.14 8.91 -13.84
CA LYS A 74 -3.07 8.56 -14.79
C LYS A 74 -1.70 8.52 -14.12
N ILE A 75 -1.45 9.42 -13.18
CA ILE A 75 -0.20 9.42 -12.41
C ILE A 75 -0.20 8.23 -11.46
N VAL A 76 -1.31 7.92 -10.80
CA VAL A 76 -1.41 6.74 -9.94
C VAL A 76 -1.17 5.44 -10.74
N GLN A 77 -1.74 5.32 -11.94
CA GLN A 77 -1.47 4.21 -12.87
C GLN A 77 0.02 4.11 -13.22
N MET A 78 0.63 5.22 -13.62
CA MET A 78 2.07 5.30 -13.91
C MET A 78 2.92 4.78 -12.73
N MET A 79 2.57 5.14 -11.49
CA MET A 79 3.33 4.74 -10.29
C MET A 79 3.08 3.29 -9.84
N THR A 80 2.17 2.55 -10.47
CA THR A 80 2.01 1.11 -10.18
C THR A 80 3.25 0.27 -10.54
N GLU A 81 4.28 0.86 -11.19
CA GLU A 81 5.60 0.27 -11.38
C GLU A 81 6.32 -0.14 -10.07
N VAL A 82 5.90 0.37 -8.93
CA VAL A 82 6.33 -0.16 -7.63
C VAL A 82 6.04 -1.67 -7.47
N ILE A 83 4.99 -2.19 -8.10
CA ILE A 83 4.59 -3.61 -8.02
C ILE A 83 5.65 -4.52 -8.65
N PRO A 84 6.05 -4.38 -9.93
CA PRO A 84 7.15 -5.16 -10.49
C PRO A 84 8.50 -4.84 -9.83
N GLY A 85 8.69 -3.65 -9.25
CA GLY A 85 9.83 -3.39 -8.36
C GLY A 85 9.88 -4.37 -7.18
N MET A 86 8.77 -4.48 -6.45
CA MET A 86 8.63 -5.34 -5.26
C MET A 86 8.60 -6.83 -5.58
N GLN A 87 7.89 -7.22 -6.64
CA GLN A 87 7.63 -8.61 -6.98
C GLN A 87 8.59 -9.17 -8.03
N GLY A 88 9.27 -8.32 -8.80
CA GLY A 88 9.94 -8.69 -10.04
C GLY A 88 9.04 -8.53 -11.27
N ASP A 89 9.65 -8.40 -12.43
CA ASP A 89 8.96 -8.26 -13.71
C ASP A 89 8.24 -9.55 -14.11
N ILE A 90 6.97 -9.42 -14.49
CA ILE A 90 6.18 -10.54 -14.95
C ILE A 90 6.68 -11.01 -16.34
N PRO A 91 6.82 -12.33 -16.58
CA PRO A 91 7.20 -12.84 -17.90
C PRO A 91 6.22 -12.40 -19.00
N ALA A 92 6.75 -12.14 -20.21
CA ALA A 92 5.99 -11.54 -21.33
C ALA A 92 4.73 -12.32 -21.77
N ASN A 93 4.65 -13.62 -21.48
CA ASN A 93 3.54 -14.49 -21.87
C ASN A 93 2.69 -14.95 -20.66
N SER A 94 2.82 -14.28 -19.51
CA SER A 94 2.02 -14.62 -18.33
C SER A 94 0.55 -14.23 -18.50
N GLN A 95 -0.32 -15.07 -17.94
CA GLN A 95 -1.76 -14.80 -17.93
C GLN A 95 -2.09 -13.61 -17.00
N ILE A 96 -2.80 -12.61 -17.52
CA ILE A 96 -3.26 -11.44 -16.76
C ILE A 96 -4.05 -11.88 -15.52
N GLY A 97 -3.76 -11.23 -14.39
CA GLY A 97 -4.40 -11.46 -13.11
C GLY A 97 -3.89 -12.66 -12.33
N VAL A 98 -2.96 -13.46 -12.87
CA VAL A 98 -2.23 -14.47 -12.11
C VAL A 98 -1.17 -13.77 -11.23
N PRO A 99 -1.10 -14.08 -9.92
CA PRO A 99 -0.12 -13.45 -9.04
C PRO A 99 1.30 -13.89 -9.41
N PHE A 100 2.27 -12.98 -9.30
CA PHE A 100 3.67 -13.24 -9.62
C PHE A 100 4.60 -12.69 -8.54
N VAL A 101 5.63 -13.46 -8.17
CA VAL A 101 6.78 -13.01 -7.37
C VAL A 101 8.00 -13.80 -7.85
N ALA A 102 9.04 -13.13 -8.35
CA ALA A 102 10.14 -13.74 -9.09
C ALA A 102 11.08 -14.62 -8.24
N GLY A 103 11.00 -14.56 -6.90
CA GLY A 103 11.77 -15.44 -6.03
C GLY A 103 12.08 -14.85 -4.65
N LYS A 104 13.09 -15.42 -3.97
CA LYS A 104 13.42 -15.14 -2.57
C LYS A 104 13.92 -13.73 -2.27
N ASN A 105 14.45 -13.01 -3.27
CA ASN A 105 14.89 -11.61 -3.14
C ASN A 105 13.77 -10.60 -3.45
N LYS A 106 12.55 -11.08 -3.72
CA LYS A 106 11.35 -10.28 -3.97
C LYS A 106 10.30 -10.57 -2.91
N ILE A 107 9.30 -9.71 -2.79
CA ILE A 107 8.20 -9.85 -1.82
C ILE A 107 6.86 -9.82 -2.55
N ALA A 108 5.83 -10.41 -1.94
CA ALA A 108 4.47 -10.18 -2.40
C ALA A 108 4.09 -8.70 -2.19
N ALA A 109 3.40 -8.10 -3.16
CA ALA A 109 2.85 -6.75 -3.07
C ALA A 109 1.33 -6.78 -2.82
N CYS A 110 0.79 -5.63 -2.44
CA CYS A 110 -0.62 -5.43 -2.11
C CYS A 110 -1.14 -4.11 -2.68
N ALA A 111 -1.96 -4.17 -3.72
CA ALA A 111 -2.69 -2.98 -4.16
C ALA A 111 -3.80 -2.65 -3.15
N LYS A 112 -3.78 -1.44 -2.59
CA LYS A 112 -4.73 -1.03 -1.54
C LYS A 112 -5.21 0.43 -1.67
N HIS A 113 -6.38 0.81 -1.16
CA HIS A 113 -7.43 -0.07 -0.57
C HIS A 113 -8.64 -0.12 -1.51
N TYR A 114 -9.05 -1.34 -1.86
CA TYR A 114 -10.04 -1.60 -2.91
C TYR A 114 -11.46 -1.32 -2.38
N VAL A 115 -12.21 -0.37 -2.92
CA VAL A 115 -11.85 0.66 -3.91
C VAL A 115 -12.57 1.96 -3.57
N GLY A 116 -12.01 3.09 -3.99
CA GLY A 116 -12.59 4.41 -3.76
C GLY A 116 -12.25 5.01 -2.40
N ASP A 117 -11.24 4.48 -1.71
CA ASP A 117 -10.72 4.99 -0.43
C ASP A 117 -10.32 6.47 -0.49
N GLY A 118 -9.73 6.94 -1.59
CA GLY A 118 -9.38 8.35 -1.77
C GLY A 118 -10.54 9.30 -2.13
N GLY A 119 -11.77 8.81 -2.24
CA GLY A 119 -12.95 9.57 -2.69
C GLY A 119 -14.01 9.80 -1.61
N THR A 120 -13.68 9.60 -0.33
CA THR A 120 -14.66 9.70 0.75
C THR A 120 -15.19 11.13 0.92
N HIS A 121 -16.46 11.24 1.32
CA HIS A 121 -17.11 12.51 1.56
C HIS A 121 -16.32 13.36 2.58
N ASP A 122 -16.06 14.61 2.22
CA ASP A 122 -15.24 15.57 2.97
C ASP A 122 -13.82 15.10 3.34
N GLY A 123 -13.28 14.10 2.63
CA GLY A 123 -12.00 13.49 2.96
C GLY A 123 -12.00 12.78 4.32
N ILE A 124 -13.17 12.47 4.89
CA ILE A 124 -13.24 11.78 6.18
C ILE A 124 -12.76 10.34 6.00
N ASN A 125 -11.77 9.92 6.80
CA ASN A 125 -11.22 8.58 6.69
C ASN A 125 -12.30 7.51 6.92
N GLU A 126 -12.26 6.42 6.13
CA GLU A 126 -13.17 5.26 6.23
C GLU A 126 -14.67 5.53 5.96
N ASN A 127 -14.99 6.75 5.54
CA ASN A 127 -16.35 7.20 5.33
C ASN A 127 -16.92 6.67 4.00
N ASN A 128 -18.04 7.23 3.56
CA ASN A 128 -18.73 6.88 2.34
C ASN A 128 -18.16 7.65 1.15
N THR A 129 -17.80 6.93 0.09
CA THR A 129 -17.50 7.47 -1.23
C THR A 129 -18.81 7.52 -2.03
N ILE A 130 -19.25 8.73 -2.38
CA ILE A 130 -20.52 8.99 -3.07
C ILE A 130 -20.20 9.34 -4.52
N ILE A 131 -20.42 8.39 -5.43
CA ILE A 131 -20.02 8.54 -6.83
C ILE A 131 -20.84 7.63 -7.73
N ASP A 132 -21.07 8.02 -8.97
CA ASP A 132 -21.68 7.15 -9.96
C ASP A 132 -20.69 6.08 -10.46
N TRP A 133 -21.20 5.12 -11.24
CA TRP A 133 -20.38 4.03 -11.76
C TRP A 133 -19.27 4.52 -12.70
N ASN A 134 -19.56 5.52 -13.52
CA ASN A 134 -18.59 6.07 -14.47
C ASN A 134 -17.42 6.72 -13.73
N GLY A 135 -17.70 7.57 -12.74
CA GLY A 135 -16.69 8.20 -11.89
C GLY A 135 -15.86 7.18 -11.11
N LEU A 136 -16.49 6.14 -10.55
CA LEU A 136 -15.77 5.06 -9.88
C LEU A 136 -14.76 4.39 -10.82
N MET A 137 -15.21 4.03 -12.03
CA MET A 137 -14.39 3.32 -13.01
C MET A 137 -13.32 4.21 -13.65
N SER A 138 -13.58 5.50 -13.83
CA SER A 138 -12.63 6.44 -14.45
C SER A 138 -11.61 7.01 -13.47
N ILE A 139 -11.95 7.12 -12.18
CA ILE A 139 -11.10 7.76 -11.16
C ILE A 139 -10.46 6.74 -10.25
N HIS A 140 -11.22 5.85 -9.61
CA HIS A 140 -10.71 5.05 -8.49
C HIS A 140 -10.31 3.62 -8.86
N MET A 141 -10.82 3.11 -9.98
CA MET A 141 -10.49 1.79 -10.48
C MET A 141 -9.19 1.67 -11.31
N PRO A 142 -8.71 2.69 -12.05
CA PRO A 142 -7.62 2.50 -13.01
C PRO A 142 -6.33 1.91 -12.44
N GLY A 143 -5.92 2.30 -11.23
CA GLY A 143 -4.75 1.73 -10.57
C GLY A 143 -4.85 0.21 -10.35
N TYR A 144 -6.06 -0.34 -10.17
CA TYR A 144 -6.29 -1.77 -10.03
C TYR A 144 -6.23 -2.52 -11.37
N TYR A 145 -6.58 -1.87 -12.49
CA TYR A 145 -6.40 -2.49 -13.82
C TYR A 145 -4.93 -2.80 -14.06
N ASP A 146 -4.07 -1.80 -13.83
CA ASP A 146 -2.64 -1.92 -14.03
C ASP A 146 -2.00 -2.86 -12.99
N ALA A 147 -2.43 -2.79 -11.72
CA ALA A 147 -1.92 -3.69 -10.69
C ALA A 147 -2.21 -5.17 -11.01
N VAL A 148 -3.42 -5.48 -11.46
CA VAL A 148 -3.80 -6.85 -11.87
C VAL A 148 -3.06 -7.27 -13.13
N ALA A 149 -2.85 -6.38 -14.10
CA ALA A 149 -2.06 -6.64 -15.30
C ALA A 149 -0.58 -6.93 -14.99
N LYS A 150 -0.02 -6.26 -13.97
CA LYS A 150 1.36 -6.45 -13.47
C LYS A 150 1.51 -7.64 -12.51
N GLY A 151 0.45 -8.44 -12.34
CA GLY A 151 0.50 -9.66 -11.53
C GLY A 151 0.59 -9.41 -10.02
N VAL A 152 -0.01 -8.33 -9.51
CA VAL A 152 -0.04 -8.06 -8.06
C VAL A 152 -0.54 -9.29 -7.29
N ALA A 153 0.17 -9.67 -6.23
CA ALA A 153 -0.09 -10.90 -5.50
C ALA A 153 -1.38 -10.82 -4.66
N THR A 154 -1.66 -9.63 -4.13
CA THR A 154 -2.76 -9.42 -3.18
C THR A 154 -3.47 -8.09 -3.42
N VAL A 155 -4.73 -8.01 -2.97
CA VAL A 155 -5.51 -6.77 -2.95
C VAL A 155 -6.14 -6.64 -1.57
N MET A 156 -5.96 -5.49 -0.91
CA MET A 156 -6.57 -5.20 0.38
C MET A 156 -7.84 -4.39 0.21
N VAL A 157 -8.92 -4.78 0.89
CA VAL A 157 -10.23 -4.11 0.81
C VAL A 157 -10.28 -2.89 1.72
N SER A 158 -10.82 -1.78 1.22
CA SER A 158 -11.00 -0.51 1.95
C SER A 158 -12.02 -0.61 3.07
N TYR A 159 -11.80 0.10 4.18
CA TYR A 159 -12.85 0.33 5.19
C TYR A 159 -14.06 1.11 4.68
N SER A 160 -13.85 1.91 3.62
CA SER A 160 -14.83 2.84 3.11
C SER A 160 -16.11 2.12 2.66
N SER A 161 -17.20 2.88 2.64
CA SER A 161 -18.40 2.49 1.91
C SER A 161 -18.34 3.08 0.50
N LEU A 162 -19.02 2.43 -0.43
CA LEU A 162 -19.35 2.99 -1.74
C LEU A 162 -20.86 3.11 -1.83
N ASN A 163 -21.38 4.33 -1.99
CA ASN A 163 -22.81 4.62 -2.03
C ASN A 163 -23.60 3.91 -0.90
N GLY A 164 -23.05 3.94 0.31
CA GLY A 164 -23.62 3.34 1.52
C GLY A 164 -23.27 1.86 1.75
N LYS A 165 -22.76 1.13 0.75
CA LYS A 165 -22.39 -0.29 0.89
C LYS A 165 -20.93 -0.44 1.31
N LYS A 166 -20.69 -1.06 2.47
CA LYS A 166 -19.34 -1.36 2.96
C LYS A 166 -18.55 -2.22 1.98
N MET A 167 -17.31 -1.81 1.66
CA MET A 167 -16.48 -2.55 0.71
C MET A 167 -16.14 -3.97 1.18
N HIS A 168 -15.92 -4.19 2.48
CA HIS A 168 -15.75 -5.53 3.07
C HIS A 168 -16.97 -6.45 2.91
N ALA A 169 -18.16 -5.92 2.63
CA ALA A 169 -19.38 -6.70 2.35
C ALA A 169 -19.82 -6.58 0.88
N ASN A 170 -19.03 -5.96 0.00
CA ASN A 170 -19.43 -5.67 -1.37
C ASN A 170 -19.08 -6.79 -2.34
N ARG A 171 -19.95 -7.82 -2.39
CA ARG A 171 -19.78 -8.97 -3.28
C ARG A 171 -19.69 -8.59 -4.76
N ASP A 172 -20.42 -7.57 -5.20
CA ASP A 172 -20.50 -7.20 -6.61
C ASP A 172 -19.16 -6.65 -7.09
N LEU A 173 -18.48 -5.84 -6.26
CA LEU A 173 -17.16 -5.33 -6.58
C LEU A 173 -16.03 -6.31 -6.29
N VAL A 174 -16.06 -7.01 -5.15
CA VAL A 174 -14.97 -7.93 -4.77
C VAL A 174 -15.01 -9.20 -5.61
N THR A 175 -16.15 -9.88 -5.68
CA THR A 175 -16.29 -11.10 -6.47
C THR A 175 -16.66 -10.78 -7.92
N GLY A 176 -17.72 -10.01 -8.14
CA GLY A 176 -18.25 -9.75 -9.48
C GLY A 176 -17.30 -8.99 -10.39
N PHE A 177 -16.60 -7.99 -9.84
CA PHE A 177 -15.68 -7.15 -10.63
C PHE A 177 -14.23 -7.61 -10.51
N LEU A 178 -13.61 -7.53 -9.33
CA LEU A 178 -12.18 -7.84 -9.16
C LEU A 178 -11.85 -9.30 -9.52
N LYS A 179 -12.52 -10.27 -8.89
CA LYS A 179 -12.22 -11.69 -9.16
C LYS A 179 -12.71 -12.16 -10.53
N ASN A 180 -13.92 -11.77 -10.93
CA ASN A 180 -14.56 -12.33 -12.12
C ASN A 180 -14.29 -11.52 -13.39
N LYS A 181 -14.43 -10.18 -13.36
CA LYS A 181 -14.25 -9.33 -14.54
C LYS A 181 -12.78 -9.01 -14.80
N LEU A 182 -12.02 -8.59 -13.78
CA LEU A 182 -10.57 -8.37 -13.89
C LEU A 182 -9.76 -9.66 -13.84
N ARG A 183 -10.42 -10.80 -13.59
CA ARG A 183 -9.79 -12.12 -13.51
C ARG A 183 -8.68 -12.21 -12.46
N PHE A 184 -8.71 -11.38 -11.41
CA PHE A 184 -7.74 -11.44 -10.33
C PHE A 184 -7.71 -12.84 -9.69
N ARG A 185 -6.53 -13.48 -9.66
CA ARG A 185 -6.28 -14.84 -9.17
C ARG A 185 -5.39 -14.89 -7.93
N GLY A 186 -4.87 -13.75 -7.46
CA GLY A 186 -4.28 -13.61 -6.13
C GLY A 186 -5.34 -13.74 -5.03
N PHE A 187 -4.97 -13.40 -3.80
CA PHE A 187 -5.91 -13.40 -2.67
C PHE A 187 -6.30 -11.99 -2.24
N VAL A 188 -7.56 -11.84 -1.83
CA VAL A 188 -8.14 -10.60 -1.30
C VAL A 188 -8.04 -10.62 0.22
N ILE A 189 -7.40 -9.61 0.81
CA ILE A 189 -7.22 -9.48 2.27
C ILE A 189 -8.12 -8.37 2.82
N SER A 190 -8.63 -8.51 4.04
CA SER A 190 -9.24 -7.38 4.74
C SER A 190 -8.17 -6.38 5.21
N ASP A 191 -8.55 -5.11 5.35
CA ASP A 191 -7.85 -4.21 6.27
C ASP A 191 -8.02 -4.67 7.75
N TRP A 192 -7.25 -4.08 8.65
CA TRP A 192 -7.18 -4.37 10.09
C TRP A 192 -8.54 -4.24 10.79
N GLN A 193 -9.11 -5.36 11.27
CA GLN A 193 -10.46 -5.38 11.83
C GLN A 193 -11.51 -4.77 10.88
N GLY A 194 -11.27 -4.80 9.57
CA GLY A 194 -12.18 -4.17 8.60
C GLY A 194 -13.54 -4.87 8.52
N ILE A 195 -13.60 -6.16 8.84
CA ILE A 195 -14.87 -6.88 8.90
C ILE A 195 -15.70 -6.46 10.11
N ASP A 196 -15.06 -6.13 11.24
CA ASP A 196 -15.71 -5.62 12.45
C ASP A 196 -16.42 -4.30 12.13
N ARG A 197 -15.79 -3.46 11.31
CA ARG A 197 -16.31 -2.16 10.87
C ARG A 197 -17.38 -2.25 9.77
N ILE A 198 -17.85 -3.45 9.42
CA ILE A 198 -19.07 -3.62 8.63
C ILE A 198 -20.29 -3.15 9.44
N THR A 199 -20.31 -3.42 10.76
CA THR A 199 -21.44 -3.07 11.63
C THR A 199 -21.24 -1.71 12.27
N THR A 200 -22.34 -1.13 12.78
CA THR A 200 -22.31 0.09 13.59
C THR A 200 -23.09 -0.17 14.87
N PRO A 201 -22.46 -0.13 16.06
CA PRO A 201 -21.01 0.01 16.30
C PRO A 201 -20.16 -1.12 15.69
N PRO A 202 -18.84 -0.93 15.48
CA PRO A 202 -17.96 -1.99 15.00
C PRO A 202 -17.98 -3.23 15.92
N GLY A 203 -18.04 -4.42 15.32
CA GLY A 203 -18.03 -5.70 16.04
C GLY A 203 -19.35 -6.06 16.74
N SER A 204 -20.38 -5.22 16.68
CA SER A 204 -21.67 -5.46 17.37
C SER A 204 -22.41 -6.72 16.90
N ASN A 205 -22.12 -7.20 15.68
CA ASN A 205 -22.54 -8.52 15.21
C ASN A 205 -21.42 -9.19 14.42
N TYR A 206 -20.44 -9.73 15.15
CA TYR A 206 -19.25 -10.31 14.54
C TYR A 206 -19.54 -11.54 13.66
N THR A 207 -20.54 -12.36 14.01
CA THR A 207 -20.98 -13.49 13.16
C THR A 207 -21.46 -12.99 11.80
N TYR A 208 -22.24 -11.91 11.77
CA TYR A 208 -22.65 -11.25 10.52
C TYR A 208 -21.44 -10.68 9.76
N SER A 209 -20.47 -10.08 10.44
CA SER A 209 -19.23 -9.60 9.83
C SER A 209 -18.44 -10.71 9.13
N VAL A 210 -18.27 -11.86 9.80
CA VAL A 210 -17.60 -13.05 9.23
C VAL A 210 -18.37 -13.59 8.02
N LEU A 211 -19.69 -13.79 8.18
CA LEU A 211 -20.55 -14.29 7.11
C LEU A 211 -20.51 -13.39 5.87
N SER A 212 -20.74 -12.09 6.06
CA SER A 212 -20.84 -11.11 4.98
C SER A 212 -19.53 -10.94 4.24
N SER A 213 -18.41 -10.86 4.95
CA SER A 213 -17.09 -10.66 4.34
C SER A 213 -16.60 -11.85 3.54
N ILE A 214 -16.74 -13.07 4.08
CA ILE A 214 -16.31 -14.29 3.39
C ILE A 214 -17.18 -14.52 2.14
N ASN A 215 -18.51 -14.32 2.25
CA ASN A 215 -19.42 -14.47 1.10
C ASN A 215 -19.31 -13.31 0.10
N ALA A 216 -18.84 -12.12 0.50
CA ALA A 216 -18.46 -11.05 -0.43
C ALA A 216 -17.25 -11.43 -1.28
N GLY A 217 -16.38 -12.29 -0.76
CA GLY A 217 -15.26 -12.86 -1.49
C GLY A 217 -13.90 -12.58 -0.88
N LEU A 218 -13.80 -12.08 0.35
CA LEU A 218 -12.51 -11.94 1.03
C LEU A 218 -11.88 -13.33 1.27
N ASP A 219 -10.58 -13.44 1.09
CA ASP A 219 -9.84 -14.71 1.15
C ASP A 219 -9.06 -14.86 2.46
N MET A 220 -8.48 -13.76 2.94
CA MET A 220 -7.74 -13.70 4.20
C MET A 220 -8.28 -12.55 5.06
N ILE A 221 -8.52 -12.81 6.34
CA ILE A 221 -9.04 -11.82 7.28
C ILE A 221 -7.94 -11.41 8.24
N MET A 222 -7.67 -10.12 8.31
CA MET A 222 -6.78 -9.50 9.29
C MET A 222 -7.55 -9.25 10.59
N VAL A 223 -7.60 -10.28 11.44
CA VAL A 223 -8.34 -10.32 12.73
C VAL A 223 -7.60 -9.63 13.90
N PRO A 224 -6.42 -9.07 13.64
CA PRO A 224 -5.14 -9.17 14.40
C PRO A 224 -5.05 -9.85 15.78
N PHE A 225 -6.12 -9.90 16.58
CA PHE A 225 -6.07 -10.29 18.00
C PHE A 225 -6.90 -11.54 18.29
N ASP A 226 -8.22 -11.50 18.07
CA ASP A 226 -9.14 -12.58 18.47
C ASP A 226 -9.34 -13.63 17.37
N TYR A 227 -8.25 -14.29 16.98
CA TYR A 227 -8.29 -15.33 15.96
C TYR A 227 -9.15 -16.54 16.37
N SER A 228 -9.30 -16.80 17.68
CA SER A 228 -10.12 -17.90 18.20
C SER A 228 -11.59 -17.67 17.90
N ALA A 229 -12.14 -16.49 18.22
CA ALA A 229 -13.53 -16.17 17.90
C ALA A 229 -13.79 -16.20 16.39
N PHE A 230 -12.85 -15.71 15.57
CA PHE A 230 -12.95 -15.79 14.11
C PHE A 230 -13.03 -17.24 13.62
N MET A 231 -12.10 -18.11 14.05
CA MET A 231 -12.10 -19.52 13.63
C MET A 231 -13.37 -20.26 14.05
N ASN A 232 -13.87 -20.02 15.26
CA ASN A 232 -15.11 -20.62 15.75
C ASN A 232 -16.31 -20.18 14.91
N ASN A 233 -16.41 -18.90 14.57
CA ASN A 233 -17.47 -18.37 13.69
C ASN A 233 -17.40 -18.96 12.29
N VAL A 234 -16.22 -19.00 11.65
CA VAL A 234 -16.07 -19.58 10.32
C VAL A 234 -16.48 -21.05 10.33
N THR A 235 -16.00 -21.81 11.32
CA THR A 235 -16.31 -23.24 11.47
C THR A 235 -17.81 -23.47 11.61
N TYR A 236 -18.47 -22.72 12.51
CA TYR A 236 -19.91 -22.78 12.71
C TYR A 236 -20.68 -22.45 11.43
N LEU A 237 -20.34 -21.36 10.75
CA LEU A 237 -21.03 -20.91 9.53
C LEU A 237 -20.86 -21.90 8.37
N VAL A 238 -19.72 -22.57 8.29
CA VAL A 238 -19.46 -23.62 7.30
C VAL A 238 -20.22 -24.90 7.62
N GLN A 239 -20.17 -25.38 8.87
CA GLN A 239 -20.86 -26.60 9.30
C GLN A 239 -22.38 -26.50 9.12
N ASN A 240 -22.92 -25.29 9.24
CA ASN A 240 -24.35 -25.01 9.05
C ASN A 240 -24.69 -24.51 7.63
N ASN A 241 -23.78 -24.64 6.67
CA ASN A 241 -23.99 -24.30 5.25
C ASN A 241 -24.30 -22.81 4.94
N PHE A 242 -24.11 -21.89 5.89
CA PHE A 242 -24.19 -20.45 5.63
C PHE A 242 -23.03 -19.94 4.76
N ILE A 243 -21.87 -20.61 4.86
CA ILE A 243 -20.74 -20.42 3.96
C ILE A 243 -20.50 -21.76 3.23
N PRO A 244 -20.68 -21.82 1.90
CA PRO A 244 -20.48 -23.07 1.18
C PRO A 244 -18.99 -23.44 1.16
N MET A 245 -18.67 -24.73 1.24
CA MET A 245 -17.29 -25.23 1.21
C MET A 245 -16.53 -24.81 -0.07
N SER A 246 -17.24 -24.60 -1.18
CA SER A 246 -16.68 -24.04 -2.40
C SER A 246 -16.08 -22.64 -2.21
N ARG A 247 -16.64 -21.82 -1.31
CA ARG A 247 -16.09 -20.50 -0.95
C ARG A 247 -14.79 -20.64 -0.18
N ILE A 248 -14.73 -21.53 0.81
CA ILE A 248 -13.50 -21.84 1.56
C ILE A 248 -12.42 -22.38 0.60
N ASN A 249 -12.78 -23.31 -0.29
CA ASN A 249 -11.86 -23.84 -1.29
C ASN A 249 -11.33 -22.77 -2.26
N ASP A 250 -12.14 -21.78 -2.66
CA ASP A 250 -11.65 -20.64 -3.44
C ASP A 250 -10.64 -19.78 -2.64
N ALA A 251 -10.96 -19.45 -1.39
CA ALA A 251 -10.08 -18.66 -0.51
C ALA A 251 -8.72 -19.32 -0.33
N VAL A 252 -8.74 -20.59 0.10
CA VAL A 252 -7.54 -21.38 0.36
C VAL A 252 -6.74 -21.58 -0.92
N ARG A 253 -7.37 -21.87 -2.06
CA ARG A 253 -6.68 -22.01 -3.35
C ARG A 253 -5.93 -20.73 -3.74
N ARG A 254 -6.49 -19.55 -3.47
CA ARG A 254 -5.84 -18.26 -3.77
C ARG A 254 -4.66 -17.99 -2.84
N ILE A 255 -4.82 -18.23 -1.54
CA ILE A 255 -3.75 -18.09 -0.56
C ILE A 255 -2.60 -19.03 -0.90
N LEU A 256 -2.88 -20.31 -1.13
CA LEU A 256 -1.87 -21.29 -1.49
C LEU A 256 -1.21 -20.96 -2.83
N ARG A 257 -1.97 -20.51 -3.84
CA ARG A 257 -1.39 -20.07 -5.12
C ARG A 257 -0.34 -19.00 -4.92
N VAL A 258 -0.61 -17.96 -4.12
CA VAL A 258 0.39 -16.90 -3.86
C VAL A 258 1.60 -17.46 -3.12
N LYS A 259 1.39 -18.30 -2.09
CA LYS A 259 2.50 -18.91 -1.34
C LYS A 259 3.40 -19.80 -2.20
N PHE A 260 2.83 -20.61 -3.10
CA PHE A 260 3.60 -21.40 -4.07
C PHE A 260 4.26 -20.52 -5.12
N ALA A 261 3.54 -19.55 -5.70
CA ALA A 261 4.08 -18.66 -6.73
C ALA A 261 5.30 -17.85 -6.25
N MET A 262 5.35 -17.51 -4.96
CA MET A 262 6.48 -16.76 -4.38
C MET A 262 7.60 -17.65 -3.82
N GLY A 263 7.51 -18.97 -3.99
CA GLY A 263 8.51 -19.91 -3.51
C GLY A 263 8.59 -20.04 -1.99
N LEU A 264 7.50 -19.76 -1.26
CA LEU A 264 7.50 -19.78 0.21
C LEU A 264 7.62 -21.20 0.77
N PHE A 265 7.20 -22.22 0.01
CA PHE A 265 7.37 -23.61 0.40
C PHE A 265 8.83 -24.09 0.24
N GLU A 266 9.53 -23.55 -0.75
CA GLU A 266 10.94 -23.85 -1.03
C GLU A 266 11.87 -23.04 -0.12
N ASN A 267 11.49 -21.80 0.23
CA ASN A 267 12.27 -20.89 1.07
C ASN A 267 11.41 -20.33 2.22
N PRO A 268 11.05 -21.16 3.23
CA PRO A 268 10.16 -20.74 4.31
C PRO A 268 10.84 -19.89 5.39
N SER A 269 12.18 -19.94 5.47
CA SER A 269 12.98 -19.26 6.48
C SER A 269 13.64 -17.99 5.94
N ALA A 270 13.95 -17.06 6.84
CA ALA A 270 14.73 -15.87 6.50
C ALA A 270 16.12 -16.26 5.97
N ASP A 271 16.58 -15.55 4.94
CA ASP A 271 17.92 -15.70 4.38
C ASP A 271 18.82 -14.60 4.95
N LEU A 272 19.71 -14.99 5.87
CA LEU A 272 20.58 -14.06 6.58
C LEU A 272 21.59 -13.36 5.66
N SER A 273 21.78 -13.80 4.40
CA SER A 273 22.62 -13.08 3.45
C SER A 273 22.06 -11.72 3.03
N PHE A 274 20.79 -11.42 3.32
CA PHE A 274 20.18 -10.12 3.05
C PHE A 274 20.35 -9.09 4.18
N THR A 275 20.93 -9.42 5.34
CA THR A 275 20.99 -8.48 6.48
C THR A 275 21.66 -7.16 6.14
N ASP A 276 22.67 -7.19 5.27
CA ASP A 276 23.44 -6.01 4.84
C ASP A 276 22.66 -5.11 3.87
N GLN A 277 21.47 -5.52 3.44
CA GLN A 277 20.59 -4.70 2.60
C GLN A 277 19.89 -3.59 3.41
N LEU A 278 19.68 -3.81 4.71
CA LEU A 278 18.95 -2.86 5.57
C LEU A 278 19.69 -1.53 5.69
N GLY A 279 19.08 -0.46 5.19
CA GLY A 279 19.64 0.89 5.29
C GLY A 279 20.96 1.08 4.55
N ASN A 280 21.23 0.31 3.49
CA ASN A 280 22.52 0.35 2.80
C ASN A 280 22.75 1.71 2.06
N PRO A 281 24.01 2.08 1.74
CA PRO A 281 24.32 3.37 1.14
C PRO A 281 23.71 3.60 -0.25
N GLU A 282 23.54 2.54 -1.05
CA GLU A 282 22.96 2.64 -2.40
C GLU A 282 21.47 3.00 -2.33
N HIS A 283 20.73 2.34 -1.43
CA HIS A 283 19.32 2.64 -1.18
C HIS A 283 19.14 4.06 -0.65
N ARG A 284 20.00 4.52 0.27
CA ARG A 284 20.00 5.92 0.73
C ARG A 284 20.34 6.90 -0.39
N GLY A 285 21.24 6.53 -1.30
CA GLY A 285 21.53 7.29 -2.51
C GLY A 285 20.31 7.44 -3.41
N LEU A 286 19.54 6.35 -3.58
CA LEU A 286 18.27 6.35 -4.31
C LEU A 286 17.20 7.20 -3.60
N ALA A 287 17.07 7.10 -2.27
CA ALA A 287 16.15 7.94 -1.51
C ALA A 287 16.51 9.42 -1.64
N ARG A 288 17.80 9.76 -1.62
CA ARG A 288 18.28 11.13 -1.86
C ARG A 288 17.99 11.62 -3.29
N GLU A 289 18.08 10.75 -4.29
CA GLU A 289 17.64 11.05 -5.67
C GLU A 289 16.14 11.37 -5.68
N ALA A 290 15.33 10.52 -5.05
CA ALA A 290 13.88 10.68 -4.98
C ALA A 290 13.46 11.97 -4.26
N VAL A 291 14.07 12.28 -3.11
CA VAL A 291 13.86 13.54 -2.39
C VAL A 291 14.14 14.73 -3.28
N ARG A 292 15.25 14.72 -4.05
CA ARG A 292 15.58 15.84 -4.95
C ARG A 292 14.56 16.02 -6.06
N LYS A 293 14.09 14.92 -6.66
CA LYS A 293 13.11 14.91 -7.75
C LYS A 293 11.68 15.22 -7.28
N SER A 294 11.38 15.09 -5.98
CA SER A 294 10.04 15.36 -5.43
C SER A 294 9.82 16.83 -5.04
N LEU A 295 10.85 17.67 -5.08
CA LEU A 295 10.73 19.08 -4.71
C LEU A 295 9.99 19.87 -5.80
N VAL A 296 8.96 20.63 -5.40
CA VAL A 296 8.26 21.58 -6.27
C VAL A 296 8.70 23.00 -5.92
N LEU A 297 9.35 23.68 -6.86
CA LEU A 297 9.72 25.09 -6.70
C LEU A 297 8.50 25.97 -6.97
N LEU A 298 7.85 26.44 -5.90
CA LEU A 298 6.64 27.28 -6.01
C LEU A 298 6.96 28.76 -6.27
N LYS A 299 8.12 29.24 -5.80
CA LYS A 299 8.54 30.65 -5.92
C LYS A 299 10.06 30.76 -5.85
N ASN A 300 10.65 31.56 -6.73
CA ASN A 300 12.09 31.85 -6.74
C ASN A 300 12.35 33.35 -6.97
N GLY A 301 12.14 34.17 -5.94
CA GLY A 301 12.23 35.64 -6.05
C GLY A 301 10.92 36.36 -5.73
N LYS A 302 10.99 37.66 -5.40
CA LYS A 302 9.79 38.49 -5.17
C LYS A 302 9.31 39.18 -6.44
N SER A 303 10.21 39.43 -7.39
CA SER A 303 9.94 40.03 -8.70
C SER A 303 10.47 39.11 -9.81
N SER A 304 10.15 39.42 -11.07
CA SER A 304 10.61 38.65 -12.23
C SER A 304 12.10 38.76 -12.54
N SER A 305 12.83 39.68 -11.87
CA SER A 305 14.25 39.95 -12.11
C SER A 305 15.15 39.46 -10.97
N GLU A 306 14.60 38.90 -9.90
CA GLU A 306 15.35 38.42 -8.75
C GLU A 306 15.26 36.90 -8.65
N GLU A 307 16.40 36.21 -8.59
CA GLU A 307 16.47 34.77 -8.30
C GLU A 307 17.19 34.55 -6.98
N VAL A 308 16.66 33.67 -6.13
CA VAL A 308 17.25 33.33 -4.82
C VAL A 308 17.96 31.98 -4.87
N LEU A 309 17.39 31.03 -5.60
CA LEU A 309 17.93 29.70 -5.79
C LEU A 309 18.59 29.59 -7.18
N PRO A 310 19.73 28.88 -7.30
CA PRO A 310 20.41 28.13 -6.24
C PRO A 310 21.27 29.00 -5.30
N LEU A 311 21.26 28.68 -4.00
CA LEU A 311 22.12 29.37 -3.02
C LEU A 311 23.61 29.05 -3.25
N PRO A 312 24.51 30.03 -3.07
CA PRO A 312 25.94 29.78 -3.14
C PRO A 312 26.40 28.90 -1.97
N LYS A 313 27.20 27.87 -2.26
CA LYS A 313 27.77 26.99 -1.22
C LYS A 313 28.79 27.70 -0.32
N LYS A 314 29.39 28.80 -0.80
CA LYS A 314 30.33 29.62 -0.05
C LYS A 314 29.63 30.92 0.33
N ALA A 315 29.47 31.14 1.63
CA ALA A 315 28.96 32.36 2.20
C ALA A 315 29.69 32.62 3.53
N PRO A 316 29.89 33.88 3.95
CA PRO A 316 30.54 34.18 5.22
C PRO A 316 29.80 33.60 6.42
N LYS A 317 28.46 33.61 6.37
CA LYS A 317 27.57 33.06 7.40
C LYS A 317 26.20 32.79 6.79
N ILE A 318 25.57 31.69 7.18
CA ILE A 318 24.18 31.36 6.83
C ILE A 318 23.39 31.07 8.10
N LEU A 319 22.07 31.21 8.01
CA LEU A 319 21.13 30.86 9.07
C LEU A 319 20.26 29.70 8.59
N VAL A 320 20.14 28.67 9.42
CA VAL A 320 19.15 27.59 9.28
C VAL A 320 18.19 27.72 10.46
N ALA A 321 16.88 27.79 10.18
CA ALA A 321 15.87 28.05 11.19
C ALA A 321 14.54 27.35 10.85
N GLY A 322 13.66 27.23 11.85
CA GLY A 322 12.34 26.59 11.72
C GLY A 322 12.26 25.25 12.44
N THR A 323 11.05 24.85 12.83
CA THR A 323 10.81 23.65 13.66
C THR A 323 11.18 22.33 12.99
N HIS A 324 11.29 22.30 11.66
CA HIS A 324 11.59 21.11 10.86
C HIS A 324 13.05 21.05 10.41
N ALA A 325 13.85 22.08 10.69
CA ALA A 325 15.19 22.21 10.13
C ALA A 325 16.20 21.17 10.67
N ASP A 326 15.97 20.66 11.87
CA ASP A 326 16.76 19.57 12.47
C ASP A 326 15.83 18.59 13.21
N ASN A 327 14.89 18.00 12.47
CA ASN A 327 13.96 17.02 13.02
C ASN A 327 13.69 15.89 12.01
N LEU A 328 14.39 14.78 12.17
CA LEU A 328 14.32 13.60 11.32
C LEU A 328 12.91 13.00 11.30
N GLY A 329 12.26 12.94 12.46
CA GLY A 329 10.87 12.50 12.58
C GLY A 329 9.89 13.31 11.74
N TYR A 330 9.98 14.63 11.82
CA TYR A 330 9.08 15.52 11.08
C TYR A 330 9.28 15.46 9.57
N GLN A 331 10.52 15.36 9.07
CA GLN A 331 10.73 15.21 7.62
C GLN A 331 10.28 13.84 7.08
N CYS A 332 10.20 12.81 7.92
CA CYS A 332 9.72 11.48 7.53
C CYS A 332 8.19 11.35 7.59
N GLY A 333 7.54 11.97 8.59
CA GLY A 333 6.09 11.96 8.76
C GLY A 333 5.53 10.65 9.34
N GLY A 334 4.24 10.39 9.08
CA GLY A 334 3.53 9.18 9.52
C GLY A 334 4.14 7.91 8.93
N TRP A 335 3.77 6.75 9.50
CA TRP A 335 4.32 5.44 9.11
C TRP A 335 5.84 5.34 9.17
N THR A 336 6.51 6.04 10.09
CA THR A 336 7.96 5.94 10.30
C THR A 336 8.25 5.55 11.74
N ILE A 337 8.78 4.33 11.94
CA ILE A 337 9.01 3.66 13.23
C ILE A 337 7.69 3.37 13.97
N GLU A 338 6.90 4.40 14.22
CA GLU A 338 5.58 4.34 14.84
C GLU A 338 4.47 4.63 13.82
N TRP A 339 3.26 4.15 14.11
CA TRP A 339 2.10 4.30 13.23
C TRP A 339 1.82 5.77 12.85
N GLN A 340 1.76 6.66 13.84
CA GLN A 340 1.52 8.10 13.63
C GLN A 340 2.80 8.88 13.31
N GLY A 341 3.95 8.22 13.25
CA GLY A 341 5.25 8.87 13.30
C GLY A 341 5.56 9.45 14.69
N VAL A 342 6.77 9.97 14.84
CA VAL A 342 7.30 10.50 16.09
C VAL A 342 8.20 11.69 15.80
N SER A 343 8.32 12.63 16.74
CA SER A 343 9.23 13.78 16.63
C SER A 343 10.65 13.43 17.11
N GLY A 344 11.65 14.10 16.56
CA GLY A 344 13.03 14.07 17.06
C GLY A 344 13.99 13.24 16.22
N ASN A 345 15.24 13.20 16.65
CA ASN A 345 16.36 12.64 15.87
C ASN A 345 16.83 11.25 16.35
N ASN A 346 16.35 10.79 17.51
CA ASN A 346 16.80 9.53 18.12
C ASN A 346 15.93 8.31 17.72
N ILE A 347 15.02 8.49 16.77
CA ILE A 347 14.01 7.48 16.38
C ILE A 347 14.55 6.48 15.34
N THR A 348 15.49 6.91 14.49
CA THR A 348 16.14 6.11 13.45
C THR A 348 17.45 6.77 13.01
N ALA A 349 18.19 6.16 12.09
CA ALA A 349 19.42 6.72 11.52
C ALA A 349 19.15 7.46 10.19
N GLY A 350 19.54 8.73 10.11
CA GLY A 350 19.35 9.57 8.94
C GLY A 350 20.09 10.91 9.04
N THR A 351 19.81 11.81 8.11
CA THR A 351 20.38 13.16 8.06
C THR A 351 19.27 14.20 7.96
N THR A 352 19.45 15.32 8.64
CA THR A 352 18.64 16.54 8.57
C THR A 352 19.36 17.64 7.80
#